data_AF-A0A0M2LG66-F1
#
_entry.id   AF-A0A0M2LG66-F1
#
_cell.length_a   1.000
_cell.length_b   1.000
_cell.length_c   1.000
_cell.angle_alpha   90.00
_cell.angle_beta   90.00
_cell.angle_gamma   90.00
#
_symmetry.space_group_name_H-M   'P 1'
#
loop_
_entity.id
_entity.type
_entity.pdbx_description
1 polymer ?
#
loop_
_entity_poly.entity_id
_entity_poly.type
_entity_poly.pdbx_seq_one_letter_code
_entity_poly.pdbx_strand_id
1 'polypeptide(L)'
;MTSPTLPTRLFEALARGEQDPIVRDLASALGEEPVETLERSIGVPPIRSKHLRFASGGELVFHDGALAAVLLHLVPTPIAPRGLRLQDWFPGLDNDSDLDRFKAVIGPNWRFASGGSRYFPVADGFVRLTVRSGLLAGVVVSAEDPKLICRPEDDTCETCADLPVLRPNGSLDVTATIEVLRTAVADRRLREDSSRITLADLALLHDSGLGAPAESQVSCRSCERALCLGLRRDAEPFLVYLPFDVAWRRPAPDIPPVALWGDAARIAAEREAMRYVDHEPGRWFLVARHGETFLDVRTSAGSVSDTSVLIRLNANELAAYASGGHEALSELAERIDRSAPTSEGSPYRIRDLYRGPEARELRNAVSAAIVDRTWIAEQRRAR
;
A
#
# COMPACT_ATOMS: atom_id res chain seq x y z
N MET A 1 -38.21 13.63 25.45
CA MET A 1 -36.91 13.09 25.02
C MET A 1 -36.90 13.14 23.51
N THR A 2 -36.21 14.12 22.93
CA THR A 2 -36.03 14.22 21.47
C THR A 2 -35.23 13.01 21.02
N SER A 3 -35.80 12.20 20.13
CA SER A 3 -35.04 11.14 19.45
C SER A 3 -33.74 11.73 18.91
N PRO A 4 -32.58 11.09 19.12
CA PRO A 4 -31.36 11.50 18.45
C PRO A 4 -31.64 11.57 16.95
N THR A 5 -31.20 12.65 16.30
CA THR A 5 -31.26 12.79 14.85
C THR A 5 -30.57 11.59 14.20
N LEU A 6 -31.10 11.04 13.11
CA LEU A 6 -30.57 9.86 12.41
C LEU A 6 -29.03 9.82 12.19
N PRO A 7 -28.31 10.94 11.93
CA PRO A 7 -26.86 10.95 11.89
C PRO A 7 -26.20 10.43 13.18
N THR A 8 -26.74 10.79 14.35
CA THR A 8 -26.20 10.40 15.66
C THR A 8 -26.28 8.90 15.87
N ARG A 9 -27.38 8.27 15.41
CA ARG A 9 -27.58 6.82 15.55
C ARG A 9 -26.54 6.00 14.78
N LEU A 10 -26.13 6.49 13.60
CA LEU A 10 -25.08 5.83 12.81
C LEU A 10 -23.79 5.70 13.61
N PHE A 11 -23.39 6.74 14.35
CA PHE A 11 -22.18 6.73 15.15
C PHE A 11 -22.35 5.98 16.48
N GLU A 12 -23.48 6.13 17.16
CA GLU A 12 -23.76 5.42 18.42
C GLU A 12 -23.77 3.88 18.26
N ALA A 13 -24.14 3.40 17.07
CA ALA A 13 -24.15 1.99 16.72
C ALA A 13 -22.74 1.41 16.49
N LEU A 14 -21.74 2.24 16.16
CA LEU A 14 -20.39 1.79 15.87
C LEU A 14 -19.75 1.12 17.08
N ALA A 15 -18.94 0.08 16.82
CA ALA A 15 -18.30 -0.79 17.81
C ALA A 15 -19.28 -1.53 18.75
N ARG A 16 -20.59 -1.47 18.50
CA ARG A 16 -21.61 -2.25 19.23
C ARG A 16 -21.82 -3.60 18.58
N GLY A 17 -22.28 -4.57 19.37
CA GLY A 17 -22.60 -5.92 18.88
C GLY A 17 -23.86 -5.95 18.03
N GLU A 18 -23.98 -6.94 17.15
CA GLU A 18 -25.18 -7.15 16.30
C GLU A 18 -26.50 -7.19 17.08
N GLN A 19 -26.48 -7.71 18.32
CA GLN A 19 -27.66 -7.82 19.18
C GLN A 19 -27.94 -6.55 20.01
N ASP A 20 -27.11 -5.51 19.91
CA ASP A 20 -27.35 -4.25 20.61
C ASP A 20 -28.65 -3.59 20.10
N PRO A 21 -29.52 -3.05 20.98
CA PRO A 21 -30.75 -2.39 20.56
C PRO A 21 -30.55 -1.28 19.52
N ILE A 22 -29.46 -0.51 19.62
CA ILE A 22 -29.19 0.59 18.67
C ILE A 22 -28.89 0.04 17.27
N VAL A 23 -28.13 -1.07 17.20
CA VAL A 23 -27.80 -1.74 15.93
C VAL A 23 -29.05 -2.37 15.31
N ARG A 24 -29.93 -2.97 16.13
CA ARG A 24 -31.21 -3.52 15.66
C ARG A 24 -32.16 -2.44 15.15
N ASP A 25 -32.27 -1.32 15.86
CA ASP A 25 -33.05 -0.17 15.41
C ASP A 25 -32.52 0.39 14.08
N LEU A 26 -31.19 0.43 13.91
CA LEU A 26 -30.55 0.81 12.65
C LEU A 26 -30.88 -0.17 11.52
N ALA A 27 -30.78 -1.48 11.76
CA ALA A 27 -31.16 -2.50 10.79
C ALA A 27 -32.64 -2.40 10.39
N SER A 28 -33.54 -2.16 11.36
CA SER A 28 -34.95 -1.89 11.08
C SER A 28 -35.15 -0.67 10.19
N ALA A 29 -34.40 0.42 10.41
CA ALA A 29 -34.44 1.60 9.55
C ALA A 29 -33.94 1.33 8.11
N LEU A 30 -33.10 0.31 7.91
CA LEU A 30 -32.61 -0.12 6.60
C LEU A 30 -33.52 -1.12 5.89
N GLY A 31 -34.45 -1.79 6.58
CA GLY A 31 -35.41 -2.69 5.94
C GLY A 31 -35.81 -3.95 6.72
N GLU A 32 -35.62 -3.98 8.05
CA GLU A 32 -35.88 -5.11 8.96
C GLU A 32 -35.05 -6.37 8.70
N GLU A 33 -35.10 -6.94 7.50
CA GLU A 33 -34.34 -8.13 7.11
C GLU A 33 -33.33 -7.82 5.99
N PRO A 34 -32.07 -8.31 6.10
CA PRO A 34 -31.11 -8.20 5.02
C PRO A 34 -31.52 -9.12 3.86
N VAL A 35 -31.40 -8.61 2.62
CA VAL A 35 -31.63 -9.39 1.39
C VAL A 35 -30.44 -10.29 1.06
N GLU A 36 -29.26 -9.97 1.57
CA GLU A 36 -28.06 -10.75 1.40
C GLU A 36 -27.20 -10.66 2.66
N THR A 37 -26.65 -11.80 3.08
CA THR A 37 -25.65 -11.89 4.15
C THR A 37 -24.40 -12.55 3.59
N LEU A 38 -23.26 -11.88 3.72
CA LEU A 38 -21.96 -12.41 3.31
C LEU A 38 -21.04 -12.49 4.52
N GLU A 39 -20.42 -13.65 4.72
CA GLU A 39 -19.45 -13.86 5.80
C GLU A 39 -18.13 -14.36 5.24
N ARG A 40 -17.03 -13.76 5.69
CA ARG A 40 -15.67 -14.12 5.27
C ARG A 40 -14.68 -13.96 6.41
N SER A 41 -13.60 -14.73 6.37
CA SER A 41 -12.44 -14.52 7.25
C SER A 41 -11.36 -13.79 6.48
N ILE A 42 -10.84 -12.70 7.03
CA ILE A 42 -9.85 -11.83 6.37
C ILE A 42 -8.52 -11.95 7.10
N GLY A 43 -7.49 -12.37 6.37
CA GLY A 43 -6.12 -12.44 6.85
C GLY A 43 -5.85 -13.57 7.85
N VAL A 44 -4.63 -13.55 8.39
CA VAL A 44 -4.14 -14.43 9.46
C VAL A 44 -3.32 -13.58 10.44
N PRO A 45 -3.73 -13.45 11.71
CA PRO A 45 -4.92 -14.05 12.33
C PRO A 45 -6.23 -13.56 11.67
N PRO A 46 -7.27 -14.42 11.61
CA PRO A 46 -8.48 -14.10 10.86
C PRO A 46 -9.34 -13.08 11.60
N ILE A 47 -9.77 -12.04 10.89
CA ILE A 47 -10.88 -11.17 11.29
C ILE A 47 -12.14 -11.72 10.64
N ARG A 48 -13.19 -12.00 11.42
CA ARG A 48 -14.48 -12.41 10.87
C ARG A 48 -15.26 -11.18 10.40
N SER A 49 -15.38 -11.03 9.09
CA SER A 49 -16.14 -9.96 8.46
C SER A 49 -17.52 -10.47 8.04
N LYS A 50 -18.58 -9.83 8.53
CA LYS A 50 -19.99 -10.13 8.18
C LYS A 50 -20.64 -8.88 7.60
N HIS A 51 -21.18 -9.00 6.39
CA HIS A 51 -21.89 -7.94 5.70
C HIS A 51 -23.38 -8.29 5.67
N LEU A 52 -24.21 -7.41 6.22
CA LEU A 52 -25.66 -7.45 6.09
C LEU A 52 -26.09 -6.39 5.09
N ARG A 53 -26.67 -6.79 3.96
CA ARG A 53 -27.06 -5.87 2.90
C ARG A 53 -28.57 -5.82 2.77
N PHE A 54 -29.11 -4.61 2.63
CA PHE A 54 -30.54 -4.34 2.66
C PHE A 54 -31.03 -3.83 1.30
N ALA A 55 -32.28 -4.16 0.93
CA ALA A 55 -32.91 -3.73 -0.33
C ALA A 55 -32.97 -2.20 -0.48
N SER A 56 -32.91 -1.46 0.63
CA SER A 56 -32.87 -0.01 0.67
C SER A 56 -31.59 0.57 0.05
N GLY A 57 -30.49 -0.19 0.05
CA GLY A 57 -29.15 0.31 -0.26
C GLY A 57 -28.28 0.54 0.98
N GLY A 58 -28.77 0.20 2.17
CA GLY A 58 -27.96 0.11 3.37
C GLY A 58 -27.11 -1.15 3.42
N GLU A 59 -25.94 -1.05 4.03
CA GLU A 59 -25.11 -2.21 4.36
C GLU A 59 -24.44 -1.99 5.73
N LEU A 60 -24.51 -3.01 6.58
CA LEU A 60 -23.86 -3.05 7.88
C LEU A 60 -22.69 -4.04 7.81
N VAL A 61 -21.50 -3.60 8.19
CA VAL A 61 -20.29 -4.43 8.19
C VAL A 61 -19.83 -4.64 9.61
N PHE A 62 -19.75 -5.90 10.02
CA PHE A 62 -19.31 -6.32 11.34
C PHE A 62 -17.93 -6.97 11.25
N HIS A 63 -17.04 -6.59 12.16
CA HIS A 63 -15.77 -7.27 12.41
C HIS A 63 -15.80 -7.90 13.79
N ASP A 64 -15.59 -9.22 13.83
CA ASP A 64 -15.62 -10.02 15.06
C ASP A 64 -16.88 -9.79 15.92
N GLY A 65 -18.02 -9.58 15.23
CA GLY A 65 -19.33 -9.37 15.84
C GLY A 65 -19.65 -7.93 16.26
N ALA A 66 -18.70 -6.99 16.13
CA ALA A 66 -18.90 -5.57 16.39
C ALA A 66 -19.09 -4.78 15.09
N LEU A 67 -20.00 -3.79 15.07
CA LEU A 67 -20.27 -2.98 13.89
C LEU A 67 -19.06 -2.08 13.57
N ALA A 68 -18.36 -2.39 12.49
CA ALA A 68 -17.17 -1.68 12.04
C ALA A 68 -17.51 -0.51 11.12
N ALA A 69 -18.52 -0.68 10.26
CA ALA A 69 -18.97 0.37 9.35
C ALA A 69 -20.43 0.24 8.92
N VAL A 70 -20.99 1.38 8.51
CA VAL A 70 -22.27 1.50 7.83
C VAL A 70 -22.05 2.12 6.46
N LEU A 71 -22.52 1.45 5.41
CA LEU A 71 -22.44 1.94 4.03
C LEU A 71 -23.83 2.33 3.57
N LEU A 72 -23.93 3.52 2.99
CA LEU A 72 -25.15 4.03 2.37
C LEU A 72 -24.88 4.16 0.86
N HIS A 73 -25.41 3.23 0.07
CA HIS A 73 -25.31 3.25 -1.39
C HIS A 73 -26.36 4.21 -1.95
N LEU A 74 -25.92 5.33 -2.55
CA LEU A 74 -26.80 6.39 -3.06
C LEU A 74 -27.18 6.21 -4.53
N VAL A 75 -26.43 5.36 -5.25
CA VAL A 75 -26.72 4.98 -6.63
C VAL A 75 -27.26 3.55 -6.67
N PRO A 76 -28.02 3.17 -7.71
CA PRO A 76 -28.50 1.81 -7.89
C PRO A 76 -27.38 0.76 -7.82
N THR A 77 -27.65 -0.31 -7.08
CA THR A 77 -26.82 -1.53 -7.01
C THR A 77 -27.66 -2.73 -7.40
N PRO A 78 -27.06 -3.93 -7.67
CA PRO A 78 -27.83 -5.13 -8.00
C PRO A 78 -28.89 -5.51 -6.96
N ILE A 79 -28.63 -5.20 -5.69
CA ILE A 79 -29.51 -5.52 -4.55
C ILE A 79 -30.41 -4.35 -4.13
N ALA A 80 -30.05 -3.12 -4.50
CA ALA A 80 -30.78 -1.90 -4.17
C ALA A 80 -30.98 -1.06 -5.45
N PRO A 81 -32.02 -1.36 -6.27
CA PRO A 81 -32.17 -0.77 -7.61
C PRO A 81 -32.49 0.73 -7.62
N ARG A 82 -32.80 1.32 -6.46
CA ARG A 82 -33.09 2.77 -6.33
C ARG A 82 -31.99 3.56 -5.63
N GLY A 83 -31.15 2.91 -4.82
CA GLY A 83 -30.27 3.58 -3.87
C GLY A 83 -31.03 4.30 -2.75
N LEU A 84 -30.28 4.74 -1.74
CA LEU A 84 -30.78 5.54 -0.62
C LEU A 84 -30.86 7.03 -0.98
N ARG A 85 -31.73 7.75 -0.28
CA ARG A 85 -31.74 9.22 -0.29
C ARG A 85 -30.92 9.72 0.88
N LEU A 86 -29.86 10.47 0.60
CA LEU A 86 -28.92 10.94 1.61
C LEU A 86 -29.59 11.83 2.67
N GLN A 87 -30.59 12.62 2.26
CA GLN A 87 -31.35 13.51 3.14
C GLN A 87 -32.06 12.81 4.30
N ASP A 88 -32.37 11.52 4.15
CA ASP A 88 -33.03 10.73 5.19
C ASP A 88 -32.03 10.34 6.31
N TRP A 89 -30.73 10.41 6.01
CA TRP A 89 -29.63 10.02 6.90
C TRP A 89 -28.81 11.21 7.38
N PHE A 90 -28.66 12.24 6.55
CA PHE A 90 -27.90 13.45 6.83
C PHE A 90 -28.76 14.68 6.51
N PRO A 91 -29.46 15.25 7.51
CA PRO A 91 -30.26 16.45 7.32
C PRO A 91 -29.44 17.60 6.73
N GLY A 92 -29.94 18.17 5.62
CA GLY A 92 -29.27 19.27 4.91
C GLY A 92 -28.36 18.81 3.77
N LEU A 93 -28.19 17.51 3.56
CA LEU A 93 -27.55 16.92 2.38
C LEU A 93 -28.59 16.19 1.50
N ASP A 94 -28.29 16.06 0.22
CA ASP A 94 -29.05 15.29 -0.77
C ASP A 94 -28.08 14.55 -1.71
N ASN A 95 -28.59 13.73 -2.63
CA ASN A 95 -27.75 12.90 -3.49
C ASN A 95 -26.90 13.71 -4.49
N ASP A 96 -27.26 14.98 -4.73
CA ASP A 96 -26.56 15.90 -5.65
C ASP A 96 -25.57 16.82 -4.90
N SER A 97 -25.46 16.68 -3.58
CA SER A 97 -24.64 17.53 -2.73
C SER A 97 -23.16 17.39 -3.08
N ASP A 98 -22.52 18.53 -3.35
CA ASP A 98 -21.09 18.63 -3.63
C ASP A 98 -20.25 18.67 -2.35
N LEU A 99 -18.93 18.66 -2.51
CA LEU A 99 -17.99 18.68 -1.40
C LEU A 99 -18.15 19.92 -0.49
N ASP A 100 -18.51 21.07 -1.05
CA ASP A 100 -18.66 22.30 -0.27
C ASP A 100 -19.93 22.25 0.60
N ARG A 101 -20.99 21.63 0.09
CA ARG A 101 -22.18 21.32 0.88
C ARG A 101 -21.87 20.36 2.02
N PHE A 102 -21.08 19.31 1.78
CA PHE A 102 -20.61 18.40 2.83
C PHE A 102 -19.79 19.15 3.90
N LYS A 103 -18.90 20.06 3.50
CA LYS A 103 -18.14 20.87 4.48
C LYS A 103 -19.05 21.76 5.34
N ALA A 104 -20.10 22.32 4.75
CA ALA A 104 -21.04 23.17 5.48
C ALA A 104 -21.86 22.39 6.51
N VAL A 105 -22.20 21.13 6.22
CA VAL A 105 -23.05 20.30 7.09
C VAL A 105 -22.25 19.46 8.09
N ILE A 106 -21.20 18.77 7.64
CA ILE A 106 -20.41 17.86 8.48
C ILE A 106 -19.24 18.58 9.16
N GLY A 107 -18.62 19.52 8.46
CA GLY A 107 -17.53 20.33 8.98
C GLY A 107 -16.42 20.58 7.95
N PRO A 108 -15.64 21.66 8.12
CA PRO A 108 -14.67 22.10 7.11
C PRO A 108 -13.42 21.21 7.04
N ASN A 109 -13.15 20.44 8.10
CA ASN A 109 -11.94 19.65 8.25
C ASN A 109 -12.13 18.29 7.59
N TRP A 110 -11.58 18.11 6.39
CA TRP A 110 -11.52 16.82 5.72
C TRP A 110 -10.07 16.40 5.49
N ARG A 111 -9.87 15.09 5.34
CA ARG A 111 -8.57 14.44 5.18
C ARG A 111 -8.61 13.49 3.99
N PHE A 112 -7.43 13.03 3.59
CA PHE A 112 -7.27 12.01 2.56
C PHE A 112 -6.87 10.68 3.19
N ALA A 113 -7.54 9.62 2.76
CA ALA A 113 -7.16 8.23 2.99
C ALA A 113 -6.41 7.68 1.76
N SER A 114 -5.88 6.46 1.87
CA SER A 114 -5.24 5.77 0.74
C SER A 114 -6.21 5.66 -0.45
N GLY A 115 -5.66 5.74 -1.67
CA GLY A 115 -6.45 5.79 -2.91
C GLY A 115 -7.16 7.14 -3.14
N GLY A 116 -6.75 8.22 -2.45
CA GLY A 116 -7.23 9.58 -2.69
C GLY A 116 -8.66 9.86 -2.21
N SER A 117 -9.26 8.94 -1.43
CA SER A 117 -10.60 9.11 -0.91
C SER A 117 -10.66 10.18 0.18
N ARG A 118 -11.73 10.99 0.15
CA ARG A 118 -11.95 12.08 1.11
C ARG A 118 -12.77 11.60 2.29
N TYR A 119 -12.37 11.96 3.50
CA TYR A 119 -13.15 11.67 4.69
C TYR A 119 -13.15 12.82 5.69
N PHE A 120 -14.20 12.88 6.51
CA PHE A 120 -14.45 13.89 7.53
C PHE A 120 -14.35 13.21 8.90
N PRO A 121 -13.39 13.58 9.76
CA PRO A 121 -13.47 13.26 11.18
C PRO A 121 -14.67 13.98 11.80
N VAL A 122 -15.48 13.23 12.54
CA VAL A 122 -16.56 13.74 13.38
C VAL A 122 -16.37 13.24 14.81
N ALA A 123 -17.14 13.76 15.78
CA ALA A 123 -16.87 13.54 17.21
C ALA A 123 -16.66 12.05 17.58
N ASP A 124 -17.49 11.16 17.03
CA ASP A 124 -17.53 9.73 17.38
C ASP A 124 -17.18 8.80 16.21
N GLY A 125 -16.45 9.30 15.20
CA GLY A 125 -16.02 8.47 14.07
C GLY A 125 -15.65 9.24 12.81
N PHE A 126 -15.88 8.62 11.66
CA PHE A 126 -15.45 9.15 10.36
C PHE A 126 -16.54 8.96 9.31
N VAL A 127 -16.69 9.96 8.44
CA VAL A 127 -17.55 9.91 7.26
C VAL A 127 -16.71 9.97 6.01
N ARG A 128 -16.68 8.93 5.20
CA ARG A 128 -15.98 8.89 3.91
C ARG A 128 -16.97 8.95 2.76
N LEU A 129 -16.61 9.70 1.73
CA LEU A 129 -17.38 9.79 0.50
C LEU A 129 -16.84 8.80 -0.53
N THR A 130 -17.74 8.06 -1.15
CA THR A 130 -17.44 7.22 -2.30
C THR A 130 -17.90 7.95 -3.56
N VAL A 131 -16.98 8.20 -4.48
CA VAL A 131 -17.24 8.93 -5.72
C VAL A 131 -17.00 7.99 -6.90
N ARG A 132 -17.95 7.91 -7.84
CA ARG A 132 -17.82 7.13 -9.08
C ARG A 132 -18.08 8.05 -10.27
N SER A 133 -17.16 8.07 -11.23
CA SER A 133 -17.25 8.93 -12.42
C SER A 133 -17.52 10.41 -12.10
N GLY A 134 -16.96 10.91 -10.99
CA GLY A 134 -17.14 12.29 -10.52
C GLY A 134 -18.43 12.56 -9.73
N LEU A 135 -19.33 11.58 -9.62
CA LEU A 135 -20.59 11.71 -8.87
C LEU A 135 -20.51 11.02 -7.51
N LEU A 136 -21.23 11.57 -6.54
CA LEU A 136 -21.39 10.95 -5.23
C LEU A 136 -22.16 9.63 -5.39
N ALA A 137 -21.50 8.52 -5.07
CA ALA A 137 -22.05 7.17 -5.22
C ALA A 137 -22.45 6.55 -3.87
N GLY A 138 -21.84 7.00 -2.78
CA GLY A 138 -22.13 6.48 -1.46
C GLY A 138 -21.46 7.25 -0.34
N VAL A 139 -21.90 6.96 0.88
CA VAL A 139 -21.31 7.46 2.12
C VAL A 139 -20.99 6.26 3.01
N VAL A 140 -19.80 6.25 3.59
CA VAL A 140 -19.36 5.22 4.53
C VAL A 140 -19.10 5.88 5.87
N VAL A 141 -19.71 5.34 6.92
CA VAL A 141 -19.51 5.74 8.30
C VAL A 141 -18.73 4.65 9.02
N SER A 142 -17.62 5.00 9.67
CA SER A 142 -16.75 4.04 10.36
C SER A 142 -16.24 4.56 11.70
N ALA A 143 -15.91 3.64 12.61
CA ALA A 143 -15.34 3.97 13.92
C ALA A 143 -13.86 4.36 13.82
N GLU A 144 -13.14 3.65 12.96
CA GLU A 144 -11.69 3.76 12.85
C GLU A 144 -11.28 4.69 11.71
N ASP A 145 -10.10 5.31 11.88
CA ASP A 145 -9.56 6.29 10.92
C ASP A 145 -9.30 5.62 9.57
N PRO A 146 -9.99 6.02 8.48
CA PRO A 146 -9.82 5.43 7.15
C PRO A 146 -8.40 5.52 6.58
N LYS A 147 -7.53 6.34 7.18
CA LYS A 147 -6.10 6.41 6.83
C LYS A 147 -5.26 5.28 7.44
N LEU A 148 -5.72 4.69 8.54
CA LEU A 148 -4.97 3.70 9.31
C LEU A 148 -5.46 2.27 9.08
N ILE A 149 -6.71 2.11 8.65
CA ILE A 149 -7.37 0.81 8.51
C ILE A 149 -7.86 0.58 7.08
N CYS A 150 -7.89 -0.69 6.67
CA CYS A 150 -8.50 -1.07 5.40
C CYS A 150 -9.97 -0.69 5.37
N ARG A 151 -10.50 -0.38 4.19
CA ARG A 151 -11.91 -0.07 4.04
C ARG A 151 -12.72 -1.35 4.29
N PRO A 152 -13.66 -1.37 5.24
CA PRO A 152 -14.43 -2.58 5.54
C PRO A 152 -15.20 -3.12 4.33
N GLU A 153 -15.61 -2.26 3.38
CA GLU A 153 -16.25 -2.73 2.16
C GLU A 153 -15.37 -3.61 1.26
N ASP A 154 -14.04 -3.49 1.37
CA ASP A 154 -13.09 -4.24 0.56
C ASP A 154 -12.93 -5.68 1.03
N ASP A 155 -13.47 -6.07 2.19
CA ASP A 155 -13.36 -7.43 2.76
C ASP A 155 -13.96 -8.50 1.86
N THR A 156 -14.93 -8.12 1.04
CA THR A 156 -15.55 -9.00 0.04
C THR A 156 -14.83 -9.01 -1.31
N CYS A 157 -13.64 -8.40 -1.40
CA CYS A 157 -12.89 -8.32 -2.66
C CYS A 157 -12.52 -9.71 -3.20
N GLU A 158 -13.20 -10.12 -4.26
CA GLU A 158 -13.03 -11.43 -4.95
C GLU A 158 -11.60 -11.67 -5.47
N THR A 159 -10.82 -10.60 -5.63
CA THR A 159 -9.43 -10.71 -6.11
C THR A 159 -8.46 -11.14 -5.01
N CYS A 160 -8.70 -10.72 -3.76
CA CYS A 160 -7.69 -10.82 -2.71
C CYS A 160 -8.16 -11.40 -1.37
N ALA A 161 -9.46 -11.46 -1.09
CA ALA A 161 -9.97 -11.88 0.22
C ALA A 161 -9.64 -13.35 0.52
N ASP A 162 -9.70 -14.23 -0.48
CA ASP A 162 -9.59 -15.69 -0.30
C ASP A 162 -8.20 -16.25 -0.69
N LEU A 163 -7.17 -15.39 -0.68
CA LEU A 163 -5.79 -15.78 -1.00
C LEU A 163 -5.02 -16.53 0.11
N PRO A 164 -5.25 -16.30 1.42
CA PRO A 164 -4.58 -17.07 2.46
C PRO A 164 -4.96 -18.56 2.36
N VAL A 165 -3.95 -19.45 2.36
CA VAL A 165 -4.18 -20.89 2.45
C VAL A 165 -3.94 -21.33 3.89
N LEU A 166 -4.94 -21.95 4.51
CA LEU A 166 -4.86 -22.42 5.89
C LEU A 166 -4.68 -23.93 5.96
N ARG A 167 -3.89 -24.39 6.94
CA ARG A 167 -3.80 -25.80 7.32
C ARG A 167 -5.04 -26.24 8.11
N PRO A 168 -5.28 -27.55 8.28
CA PRO A 168 -6.43 -28.05 9.06
C PRO A 168 -6.50 -27.53 10.50
N ASN A 169 -5.37 -27.14 11.09
CA ASN A 169 -5.29 -26.56 12.43
C ASN A 169 -5.55 -25.04 12.47
N GLY A 170 -5.87 -24.41 11.33
CA GLY A 170 -6.10 -22.97 11.21
C GLY A 170 -4.83 -22.11 11.07
N SER A 171 -3.63 -22.70 11.13
CA SER A 171 -2.38 -21.97 10.87
C SER A 171 -2.19 -21.66 9.39
N LEU A 172 -1.43 -20.62 9.07
CA LEU A 172 -1.12 -20.24 7.69
C LEU A 172 -0.18 -21.28 7.05
N ASP A 173 -0.60 -21.84 5.90
CA ASP A 173 0.30 -22.59 5.03
C ASP A 173 1.11 -21.62 4.18
N VAL A 174 2.32 -21.30 4.66
CA VAL A 174 3.20 -20.31 4.03
C VAL A 174 3.53 -20.69 2.60
N THR A 175 3.97 -21.93 2.34
CA THR A 175 4.34 -22.39 1.00
C THR A 175 3.15 -22.32 0.04
N ALA A 176 2.00 -22.85 0.43
CA ALA A 176 0.82 -22.82 -0.43
C ALA A 176 0.30 -21.39 -0.65
N THR A 177 0.36 -20.54 0.38
CA THR A 177 -0.03 -19.13 0.28
C THR A 177 0.90 -18.37 -0.66
N ILE A 178 2.22 -18.56 -0.57
CA ILE A 178 3.18 -17.94 -1.48
C ILE A 178 2.87 -18.31 -2.93
N GLU A 179 2.61 -19.59 -3.22
CA GLU A 179 2.26 -20.02 -4.58
C GLU A 179 0.98 -19.36 -5.10
N VAL A 180 -0.08 -19.29 -4.28
CA VAL A 180 -1.32 -18.58 -4.63
C VAL A 180 -1.06 -17.10 -4.94
N LEU A 181 -0.24 -16.43 -4.12
CA LEU A 181 0.15 -15.03 -4.34
C LEU A 181 0.98 -14.86 -5.62
N ARG A 182 1.93 -15.76 -5.90
CA ARG A 182 2.75 -15.74 -7.12
C ARG A 182 1.91 -15.93 -8.37
N THR A 183 0.97 -16.88 -8.36
CA THR A 183 0.00 -17.04 -9.45
C THR A 183 -0.81 -15.75 -9.65
N ALA A 184 -1.30 -15.14 -8.57
CA ALA A 184 -2.05 -13.89 -8.66
C ALA A 184 -1.22 -12.70 -9.17
N VAL A 185 0.08 -12.65 -8.89
CA VAL A 185 1.01 -11.68 -9.47
C VAL A 185 1.23 -11.96 -10.96
N ALA A 186 1.43 -13.22 -11.35
CA ALA A 186 1.59 -13.63 -12.75
C ALA A 186 0.35 -13.32 -13.60
N ASP A 187 -0.85 -13.54 -13.05
CA ASP A 187 -2.15 -13.18 -13.63
C ASP A 187 -2.40 -11.66 -13.64
N ARG A 188 -1.49 -10.86 -13.06
CA ARG A 188 -1.60 -9.41 -12.89
C ARG A 188 -2.80 -8.99 -12.02
N ARG A 189 -3.37 -9.89 -11.22
CA ARG A 189 -4.37 -9.55 -10.19
C ARG A 189 -3.75 -8.78 -9.03
N LEU A 190 -2.50 -9.11 -8.71
CA LEU A 190 -1.69 -8.42 -7.71
C LEU A 190 -0.48 -7.73 -8.36
N ARG A 191 0.13 -6.81 -7.62
CA ARG A 191 1.41 -6.18 -7.95
C ARG A 191 2.36 -6.37 -6.76
N GLU A 192 3.48 -7.02 -7.00
CA GLU A 192 4.53 -7.17 -5.99
C GLU A 192 5.30 -5.86 -5.77
N ASP A 193 5.61 -5.56 -4.51
CA ASP A 193 6.46 -4.43 -4.13
C ASP A 193 7.93 -4.85 -4.15
N SER A 194 8.65 -4.43 -5.20
CA SER A 194 10.07 -4.71 -5.36
C SER A 194 10.97 -3.99 -4.35
N SER A 195 10.40 -3.12 -3.49
CA SER A 195 11.14 -2.50 -2.38
C SER A 195 11.22 -3.38 -1.13
N ARG A 196 10.66 -4.60 -1.19
CA ARG A 196 10.64 -5.61 -0.13
C ARG A 196 11.25 -6.92 -0.64
N ILE A 197 11.43 -7.89 0.25
CA ILE A 197 11.77 -9.25 -0.16
C ILE A 197 10.67 -9.78 -1.09
N THR A 198 11.08 -10.36 -2.21
CA THR A 198 10.14 -10.95 -3.17
C THR A 198 9.49 -12.20 -2.58
N LEU A 199 8.34 -12.61 -3.10
CA LEU A 199 7.69 -13.88 -2.77
C LEU A 199 8.59 -15.08 -3.05
N ALA A 200 9.41 -15.00 -4.11
CA ALA A 200 10.38 -16.04 -4.45
C ALA A 200 11.49 -16.13 -3.38
N ASP A 201 12.04 -15.00 -2.96
CA ASP A 201 13.05 -14.96 -1.90
C ASP A 201 12.46 -15.33 -0.53
N LEU A 202 11.20 -14.97 -0.27
CA LEU A 202 10.49 -15.36 0.94
C LEU A 202 10.28 -16.89 1.03
N ALA A 203 10.02 -17.55 -0.10
CA ALA A 203 9.92 -19.00 -0.17
C ALA A 203 11.24 -19.67 0.20
N LEU A 204 12.35 -19.24 -0.43
CA LEU A 204 13.68 -19.77 -0.12
C LEU A 204 14.06 -19.55 1.35
N LEU A 205 13.76 -18.36 1.89
CA LEU A 205 14.00 -18.07 3.30
C LEU A 205 13.15 -18.95 4.22
N HIS A 206 11.88 -19.19 3.90
CA HIS A 206 11.02 -20.10 4.65
C HIS A 206 11.59 -21.52 4.65
N ASP A 207 11.95 -22.04 3.47
CA ASP A 207 12.46 -23.39 3.28
C ASP A 207 13.82 -23.61 3.96
N SER A 208 14.62 -22.55 4.12
CA SER A 208 15.90 -22.62 4.84
C SER A 208 15.78 -22.96 6.32
N GLY A 209 14.62 -22.74 6.93
CA GLY A 209 14.37 -22.99 8.36
C GLY A 209 15.11 -22.04 9.31
N LEU A 210 15.75 -20.97 8.82
CA LEU A 210 16.53 -20.04 9.66
C LEU A 210 15.69 -19.25 10.68
N GLY A 211 14.37 -19.19 10.51
CA GLY A 211 13.48 -18.44 11.40
C GLY A 211 13.77 -16.93 11.42
N ALA A 212 14.37 -16.40 10.35
CA ALA A 212 14.65 -14.98 10.23
C ALA A 212 13.36 -14.20 9.94
N PRO A 213 13.17 -13.02 10.55
CA PRO A 213 12.03 -12.18 10.25
C PRO A 213 12.16 -11.65 8.81
N ALA A 214 11.07 -11.74 8.06
CA ALA A 214 11.01 -11.27 6.67
C ALA A 214 9.57 -10.96 6.30
N GLU A 215 9.36 -10.03 5.37
CA GLU A 215 8.01 -9.65 4.95
C GLU A 215 7.98 -9.29 3.48
N SER A 216 7.19 -10.05 2.70
CA SER A 216 6.86 -9.68 1.33
C SER A 216 5.55 -8.89 1.28
N GLN A 217 5.46 -7.93 0.38
CA GLN A 217 4.27 -7.10 0.20
C GLN A 217 3.79 -7.16 -1.24
N VAL A 218 2.48 -7.38 -1.41
CA VAL A 218 1.80 -7.31 -2.71
C VAL A 218 0.57 -6.42 -2.61
N SER A 219 0.26 -5.65 -3.64
CA SER A 219 -0.93 -4.79 -3.69
C SER A 219 -1.99 -5.38 -4.60
N CYS A 220 -3.24 -5.44 -4.15
CA CYS A 220 -4.37 -5.84 -4.97
C CYS A 220 -4.68 -4.77 -6.01
N ARG A 221 -4.87 -5.14 -7.29
CA ARG A 221 -5.23 -4.15 -8.32
C ARG A 221 -6.69 -3.73 -8.31
N SER A 222 -7.56 -4.53 -7.71
CA SER A 222 -9.01 -4.26 -7.64
C SER A 222 -9.38 -3.34 -6.49
N CYS A 223 -8.93 -3.63 -5.26
CA CYS A 223 -9.23 -2.84 -4.06
C CYS A 223 -8.05 -1.99 -3.54
N GLU A 224 -6.88 -2.04 -4.18
CA GLU A 224 -5.69 -1.26 -3.81
C GLU A 224 -5.09 -1.54 -2.42
N ARG A 225 -5.67 -2.47 -1.64
CA ARG A 225 -5.10 -2.91 -0.36
C ARG A 225 -3.75 -3.60 -0.56
N ALA A 226 -2.85 -3.37 0.38
CA ALA A 226 -1.60 -4.11 0.48
C ALA A 226 -1.80 -5.36 1.35
N LEU A 227 -1.31 -6.49 0.87
CA LEU A 227 -1.22 -7.75 1.58
C LEU A 227 0.24 -7.91 2.02
N CYS A 228 0.45 -8.03 3.33
CA CYS A 228 1.77 -8.19 3.94
C CYS A 228 1.88 -9.62 4.48
N LEU A 229 2.67 -10.45 3.82
CA LEU A 229 2.99 -11.82 4.24
C LEU A 229 4.30 -11.81 5.02
N GLY A 230 4.26 -12.12 6.30
CA GLY A 230 5.41 -12.03 7.20
C GLY A 230 5.79 -13.36 7.86
N LEU A 231 7.10 -13.60 7.90
CA LEU A 231 7.75 -14.58 8.78
C LEU A 231 8.25 -13.86 10.03
N ARG A 232 8.13 -14.51 11.19
CA ARG A 232 8.61 -13.97 12.47
C ARG A 232 9.48 -15.00 13.17
N ARG A 233 10.45 -14.51 13.95
CA ARG A 233 11.19 -15.34 14.89
C ARG A 233 10.28 -15.70 16.06
N ASP A 234 10.21 -16.98 16.39
CA ASP A 234 9.46 -17.53 17.54
C ASP A 234 7.96 -17.19 17.56
N ALA A 235 7.36 -16.91 16.40
CA ALA A 235 5.93 -16.64 16.28
C ALA A 235 5.37 -17.19 14.96
N GLU A 236 4.06 -17.45 14.95
CA GLU A 236 3.36 -17.89 13.76
C GLU A 236 3.48 -16.86 12.61
N PRO A 237 3.61 -17.33 11.36
CA PRO A 237 3.55 -16.46 10.19
C PRO A 237 2.17 -15.82 10.06
N PHE A 238 2.13 -14.65 9.44
CA PHE A 238 0.91 -13.85 9.32
C PHE A 238 0.70 -13.36 7.89
N LEU A 239 -0.56 -13.10 7.55
CA LEU A 239 -0.94 -12.41 6.32
C LEU A 239 -1.98 -11.35 6.67
N VAL A 240 -1.58 -10.09 6.63
CA VAL A 240 -2.47 -8.96 7.01
C VAL A 240 -2.76 -8.05 5.83
N TYR A 241 -3.94 -7.46 5.84
CA TYR A 241 -4.38 -6.47 4.86
C TYR A 241 -4.23 -5.09 5.47
N LEU A 242 -3.58 -4.18 4.75
CA LEU A 242 -3.32 -2.81 5.20
C LEU A 242 -3.58 -1.80 4.09
N PRO A 243 -3.94 -0.55 4.43
CA PRO A 243 -3.86 0.54 3.47
C PRO A 243 -2.44 0.66 2.93
N PHE A 244 -2.32 1.01 1.64
CA PHE A 244 -1.03 1.13 0.97
C PHE A 244 -0.04 2.00 1.76
N ASP A 245 -0.48 3.16 2.25
CA ASP A 245 0.39 4.09 2.98
C ASP A 245 0.88 3.52 4.32
N VAL A 246 0.08 2.66 4.96
CA VAL A 246 0.42 2.01 6.22
C VAL A 246 1.42 0.89 5.95
N ALA A 247 1.14 0.02 4.97
CA ALA A 247 2.05 -1.05 4.56
C ALA A 247 3.42 -0.51 4.13
N TRP A 248 3.40 0.57 3.34
CA TRP A 248 4.60 1.23 2.85
C TRP A 248 5.46 1.83 3.97
N ARG A 249 4.89 2.18 5.12
CA ARG A 249 5.62 2.71 6.29
C ARG A 249 6.14 1.64 7.25
N ARG A 250 5.81 0.36 7.03
CA ARG A 250 6.23 -0.72 7.93
C ARG A 250 7.76 -0.81 7.98
N PRO A 251 8.36 -1.04 9.16
CA PRO A 251 9.79 -1.32 9.27
C PRO A 251 10.18 -2.47 8.36
N ALA A 252 11.31 -2.34 7.66
CA ALA A 252 11.88 -3.46 6.92
C ALA A 252 12.59 -4.40 7.91
N PRO A 253 12.27 -5.71 7.92
CA PRO A 253 13.04 -6.66 8.71
C PRO A 253 14.51 -6.69 8.28
N ASP A 254 15.41 -6.92 9.23
CA ASP A 254 16.82 -7.17 8.91
C ASP A 254 16.96 -8.59 8.35
N ILE A 255 17.04 -8.69 7.02
CA ILE A 255 17.10 -9.97 6.31
C ILE A 255 18.56 -10.44 6.31
N PRO A 256 18.84 -11.69 6.75
CA PRO A 256 20.19 -12.23 6.71
C PRO A 256 20.76 -12.26 5.28
N PRO A 257 22.10 -12.28 5.11
CA PRO A 257 22.72 -12.39 3.79
C PRO A 257 22.20 -13.60 2.99
N VAL A 258 21.96 -13.42 1.69
CA VAL A 258 21.47 -14.46 0.76
C VAL A 258 22.30 -15.75 0.84
N ALA A 259 23.59 -15.66 1.13
CA ALA A 259 24.47 -16.83 1.28
C ALA A 259 24.03 -17.82 2.38
N LEU A 260 23.18 -17.39 3.31
CA LEU A 260 22.68 -18.24 4.40
C LEU A 260 21.40 -19.00 4.04
N TRP A 261 20.62 -18.53 3.07
CA TRP A 261 19.27 -19.04 2.80
C TRP A 261 18.92 -19.26 1.32
N GLY A 262 19.63 -18.60 0.40
CA GLY A 262 19.40 -18.74 -1.02
C GLY A 262 19.90 -20.09 -1.54
N ASP A 263 19.26 -20.57 -2.60
CA ASP A 263 19.81 -21.68 -3.38
C ASP A 263 21.04 -21.23 -4.20
N ALA A 264 21.70 -22.18 -4.87
CA ALA A 264 22.90 -21.90 -5.65
C ALA A 264 22.66 -20.86 -6.77
N ALA A 265 21.48 -20.88 -7.40
CA ALA A 265 21.14 -19.94 -8.47
C ALA A 265 20.91 -18.53 -7.93
N ARG A 266 20.18 -18.40 -6.82
CA ARG A 266 19.91 -17.13 -6.16
C ARG A 266 21.18 -16.50 -5.56
N ILE A 267 22.06 -17.32 -4.98
CA ILE A 267 23.38 -16.88 -4.50
C ILE A 267 24.25 -16.38 -5.66
N ALA A 268 24.23 -17.08 -6.80
CA ALA A 268 24.94 -16.61 -8.00
C ALA A 268 24.37 -15.28 -8.48
N ALA A 269 23.04 -15.17 -8.60
CA ALA A 269 22.37 -13.93 -8.99
C ALA A 269 22.70 -12.76 -8.04
N GLU A 270 22.78 -13.01 -6.72
CA GLU A 270 23.16 -11.98 -5.75
C GLU A 270 24.59 -11.45 -5.98
N ARG A 271 25.52 -12.34 -6.33
CA ARG A 271 26.92 -11.94 -6.60
C ARG A 271 27.03 -11.07 -7.85
N GLU A 272 26.20 -11.36 -8.84
CA GLU A 272 26.11 -10.65 -10.13
C GLU A 272 25.27 -9.36 -10.04
N ALA A 273 24.43 -9.23 -9.02
CA ALA A 273 23.59 -8.06 -8.81
C ALA A 273 24.41 -6.77 -8.59
N MET A 274 23.80 -5.66 -8.98
CA MET A 274 24.32 -4.33 -8.68
C MET A 274 24.23 -4.08 -7.18
N ARG A 275 25.33 -3.57 -6.60
CA ARG A 275 25.47 -3.38 -5.15
C ARG A 275 25.66 -1.90 -4.84
N TYR A 276 25.01 -1.44 -3.78
CA TYR A 276 25.28 -0.14 -3.19
C TYR A 276 26.73 -0.06 -2.68
N VAL A 277 27.37 1.10 -2.87
CA VAL A 277 28.71 1.40 -2.36
C VAL A 277 28.67 2.63 -1.43
N ASP A 278 28.17 3.76 -1.92
CA ASP A 278 28.11 5.03 -1.17
C ASP A 278 26.98 5.93 -1.72
N HIS A 279 26.60 7.00 -1.02
CA HIS A 279 25.67 8.01 -1.53
C HIS A 279 25.78 9.35 -0.80
N GLU A 280 25.34 10.42 -1.46
CA GLU A 280 25.04 11.72 -0.85
C GLU A 280 23.52 11.93 -0.89
N PRO A 281 22.86 12.07 0.28
CA PRO A 281 21.42 12.22 0.38
C PRO A 281 20.85 13.28 -0.57
N GLY A 282 19.90 12.84 -1.40
CA GLY A 282 19.23 13.72 -2.35
C GLY A 282 20.04 14.12 -3.59
N ARG A 283 21.32 13.72 -3.71
CA ARG A 283 22.19 14.13 -4.82
C ARG A 283 22.65 12.98 -5.71
N TRP A 284 23.33 11.98 -5.17
CA TRP A 284 23.90 10.91 -5.99
C TRP A 284 24.01 9.58 -5.23
N PHE A 285 24.02 8.48 -5.98
CA PHE A 285 24.30 7.13 -5.49
C PHE A 285 25.47 6.52 -6.26
N LEU A 286 26.39 5.89 -5.53
CA LEU A 286 27.48 5.09 -6.07
C LEU A 286 27.12 3.61 -5.95
N VAL A 287 27.18 2.91 -7.08
CA VAL A 287 26.85 1.48 -7.17
C VAL A 287 27.91 0.73 -7.96
N ALA A 288 28.07 -0.55 -7.71
CA ALA A 288 29.05 -1.40 -8.38
C ALA A 288 28.44 -2.69 -8.91
N ARG A 289 28.92 -3.16 -10.07
CA ARG A 289 28.53 -4.44 -10.67
C ARG A 289 29.72 -5.01 -11.46
N HIS A 290 30.07 -6.28 -11.23
CA HIS A 290 31.19 -6.96 -11.90
C HIS A 290 32.55 -6.22 -11.89
N GLY A 291 32.86 -5.53 -10.79
CA GLY A 291 34.10 -4.75 -10.66
C GLY A 291 34.08 -3.38 -11.36
N GLU A 292 32.98 -3.04 -12.04
CA GLU A 292 32.73 -1.70 -12.56
C GLU A 292 31.98 -0.86 -11.53
N THR A 293 32.26 0.45 -11.52
CA THR A 293 31.62 1.42 -10.63
C THR A 293 30.83 2.44 -11.44
N PHE A 294 29.61 2.71 -10.99
CA PHE A 294 28.67 3.61 -11.64
C PHE A 294 28.21 4.69 -10.65
N LEU A 295 28.00 5.89 -11.16
CA LEU A 295 27.47 7.02 -10.41
C LEU A 295 26.12 7.41 -11.01
N ASP A 296 25.05 7.26 -10.22
CA ASP A 296 23.71 7.75 -10.52
C ASP A 296 23.56 9.14 -9.90
N VAL A 297 23.45 10.17 -10.73
CA VAL A 297 23.38 11.58 -10.30
C VAL A 297 22.00 12.12 -10.56
N ARG A 298 21.35 12.65 -9.53
CA ARG A 298 20.11 13.42 -9.68
C ARG A 298 20.45 14.80 -10.23
N THR A 299 19.67 15.21 -11.23
CA THR A 299 19.91 16.43 -11.98
C THR A 299 18.70 17.35 -11.91
N SER A 300 18.94 18.63 -11.66
CA SER A 300 17.92 19.65 -11.54
C SER A 300 17.55 20.23 -12.91
N ALA A 301 16.87 19.44 -13.75
CA ALA A 301 16.37 19.91 -15.04
C ALA A 301 15.08 20.74 -14.82
N GLY A 302 15.23 21.98 -14.36
CA GLY A 302 14.10 22.90 -14.11
C GLY A 302 13.22 22.51 -12.92
N SER A 303 12.34 23.43 -12.49
CA SER A 303 11.60 23.36 -11.21
C SER A 303 10.59 22.21 -11.05
N VAL A 304 10.47 21.28 -12.00
CA VAL A 304 9.39 20.27 -12.03
C VAL A 304 9.85 18.86 -12.43
N SER A 305 11.09 18.64 -12.88
CA SER A 305 11.54 17.29 -13.28
C SER A 305 12.75 16.80 -12.49
N ASP A 306 12.52 15.71 -11.76
CA ASP A 306 13.54 14.96 -11.03
C ASP A 306 14.04 13.85 -11.96
N THR A 307 15.09 14.15 -12.72
CA THR A 307 15.71 13.19 -13.63
C THR A 307 17.06 12.76 -13.06
N SER A 308 17.52 11.56 -13.40
CA SER A 308 18.87 11.13 -13.06
C SER A 308 19.64 10.67 -14.29
N VAL A 309 20.96 10.71 -14.17
CA VAL A 309 21.93 10.31 -15.17
C VAL A 309 22.84 9.27 -14.56
N LEU A 310 22.94 8.11 -15.22
CA LEU A 310 23.83 7.03 -14.79
C LEU A 310 25.06 7.00 -15.69
N ILE A 311 26.24 7.20 -15.10
CA ILE A 311 27.51 7.05 -15.82
C ILE A 311 28.37 5.95 -15.22
N ARG A 312 29.14 5.26 -16.06
CA ARG A 312 30.28 4.46 -15.61
C ARG A 312 31.46 5.38 -15.33
N LEU A 313 32.10 5.21 -14.17
CA LEU A 313 33.31 5.96 -13.84
C LEU A 313 34.47 5.50 -14.72
N ASN A 314 35.20 6.46 -15.29
CA ASN A 314 36.44 6.18 -16.03
C ASN A 314 37.65 6.08 -15.09
N ALA A 315 38.82 5.74 -15.64
CA ALA A 315 40.04 5.56 -14.84
C ALA A 315 40.44 6.80 -14.02
N ASN A 316 40.25 8.01 -14.57
CA ASN A 316 40.59 9.25 -13.87
C ASN A 316 39.60 9.54 -12.73
N GLU A 317 38.31 9.30 -12.96
CA GLU A 317 37.26 9.48 -11.95
C GLU A 317 37.39 8.44 -10.83
N LEU A 318 37.75 7.20 -11.16
CA LEU A 318 38.08 6.15 -10.18
C LEU A 318 39.32 6.51 -9.37
N ALA A 319 40.37 7.04 -10.00
CA ALA A 319 41.57 7.49 -9.29
C ALA A 319 41.27 8.69 -8.37
N ALA A 320 40.45 9.64 -8.83
CA ALA A 320 39.99 10.76 -8.02
C ALA A 320 39.13 10.29 -6.83
N TYR A 321 38.26 9.30 -7.04
CA TYR A 321 37.51 8.68 -5.96
C TYR A 321 38.42 7.93 -4.97
N ALA A 322 39.44 7.21 -5.46
CA ALA A 322 40.37 6.49 -4.59
C ALA A 322 41.20 7.44 -3.70
N SER A 323 41.50 8.66 -4.16
CA SER A 323 42.28 9.65 -3.39
C SER A 323 41.42 10.61 -2.57
N GLY A 324 40.32 11.12 -3.14
CA GLY A 324 39.46 12.13 -2.53
C GLY A 324 38.15 11.58 -1.94
N GLY A 325 37.87 10.29 -2.12
CA GLY A 325 36.69 9.62 -1.57
C GLY A 325 35.38 10.30 -1.96
N HIS A 326 34.50 10.40 -0.97
CA HIS A 326 33.16 10.96 -1.09
C HIS A 326 33.13 12.37 -1.71
N GLU A 327 34.06 13.25 -1.33
CA GLU A 327 34.10 14.65 -1.81
C GLU A 327 34.35 14.72 -3.33
N ALA A 328 35.25 13.88 -3.85
CA ALA A 328 35.53 13.81 -5.29
C ALA A 328 34.29 13.40 -6.11
N LEU A 329 33.42 12.55 -5.56
CA LEU A 329 32.15 12.17 -6.20
C LEU A 329 31.12 13.29 -6.14
N SER A 330 31.03 14.01 -5.01
CA SER A 330 30.17 15.18 -4.88
C SER A 330 30.55 16.30 -5.85
N GLU A 331 31.84 16.54 -6.05
CA GLU A 331 32.32 17.48 -7.08
C GLU A 331 31.98 17.00 -8.50
N LEU A 332 32.15 15.71 -8.79
CA LEU A 332 31.81 15.13 -10.10
C LEU A 332 30.30 15.24 -10.37
N ALA A 333 29.47 14.91 -9.39
CA ALA A 333 28.02 15.05 -9.48
C ALA A 333 27.60 16.50 -9.75
N GLU A 334 28.22 17.48 -9.08
CA GLU A 334 27.95 18.89 -9.33
C GLU A 334 28.39 19.34 -10.73
N ARG A 335 29.50 18.83 -11.26
CA ARG A 335 29.90 19.08 -12.66
C ARG A 335 28.90 18.47 -13.64
N ILE A 336 28.38 17.28 -13.36
CA ILE A 336 27.38 16.62 -14.19
C ILE A 336 26.09 17.44 -14.20
N ASP A 337 25.57 17.81 -13.03
CA ASP A 337 24.33 18.59 -12.92
C ASP A 337 24.44 19.94 -13.63
N ARG A 338 25.50 20.71 -13.35
CA ARG A 338 25.75 22.02 -14.00
C ARG A 338 25.97 21.95 -15.51
N SER A 339 26.34 20.79 -16.04
CA SER A 339 26.52 20.61 -17.48
C SER A 339 25.20 20.58 -18.26
N ALA A 340 24.06 20.54 -17.56
CA ALA A 340 22.74 20.26 -18.12
C ALA A 340 22.78 18.97 -18.96
N PRO A 341 22.91 17.78 -18.34
CA PRO A 341 23.28 16.54 -19.03
C PRO A 341 22.21 16.01 -19.99
N THR A 342 21.02 16.62 -19.99
CA THR A 342 19.97 16.40 -20.97
C THR A 342 20.14 17.24 -22.25
N SER A 343 21.03 18.24 -22.27
CA SER A 343 21.32 19.10 -23.42
C SER A 343 22.32 18.44 -24.39
N GLU A 344 22.18 18.69 -25.70
CA GLU A 344 23.03 18.09 -26.74
C GLU A 344 24.52 18.40 -26.60
N GLY A 345 24.88 19.56 -26.04
CA GLY A 345 26.27 19.96 -25.84
C GLY A 345 26.93 19.41 -24.58
N SER A 346 26.21 18.67 -23.72
CA SER A 346 26.80 18.14 -22.49
C SER A 346 27.70 16.93 -22.77
N PRO A 347 28.94 16.91 -22.24
CA PRO A 347 29.81 15.75 -22.36
C PRO A 347 29.28 14.51 -21.63
N TYR A 348 28.31 14.67 -20.72
CA TYR A 348 27.73 13.57 -19.97
C TYR A 348 26.50 12.97 -20.64
N ARG A 349 25.89 13.66 -21.62
CA ARG A 349 24.73 13.14 -22.37
C ARG A 349 25.04 11.83 -23.08
N ILE A 350 26.20 11.75 -23.73
CA ILE A 350 26.65 10.55 -24.46
C ILE A 350 27.07 9.41 -23.53
N ARG A 351 27.37 9.74 -22.27
CA ARG A 351 27.78 8.78 -21.23
C ARG A 351 26.60 8.25 -20.42
N ASP A 352 25.43 8.88 -20.57
CA ASP A 352 24.23 8.54 -19.84
C ASP A 352 23.68 7.18 -20.29
N LEU A 353 23.96 6.16 -19.49
CA LEU A 353 23.55 4.78 -19.74
C LEU A 353 22.02 4.62 -19.70
N TYR A 354 21.31 5.56 -19.07
CA TYR A 354 19.85 5.58 -19.06
C TYR A 354 19.20 6.03 -20.37
N ARG A 355 19.99 6.36 -21.39
CA ARG A 355 19.52 6.63 -22.75
C ARG A 355 19.73 5.45 -23.70
N GLY A 356 20.46 4.43 -23.27
CA GLY A 356 20.76 3.24 -24.06
C GLY A 356 19.63 2.21 -24.09
N PRO A 357 19.77 1.14 -24.90
CA PRO A 357 18.79 0.06 -24.98
C PRO A 357 18.58 -0.68 -23.65
N GLU A 358 19.61 -0.71 -22.79
CA GLU A 358 19.61 -1.37 -21.47
C GLU A 358 19.04 -0.48 -20.35
N ALA A 359 18.60 0.73 -20.67
CA ALA A 359 18.26 1.73 -19.66
C ALA A 359 17.21 1.28 -18.64
N ARG A 360 16.22 0.49 -19.08
CA ARG A 360 15.19 -0.05 -18.18
C ARG A 360 15.78 -1.05 -17.18
N GLU A 361 16.66 -1.93 -17.66
CA GLU A 361 17.32 -2.92 -16.79
C GLU A 361 18.23 -2.22 -15.78
N LEU A 362 19.05 -1.27 -16.23
CA LEU A 362 19.94 -0.50 -15.37
C LEU A 362 19.17 0.31 -14.33
N ARG A 363 18.03 0.93 -14.69
CA ARG A 363 17.17 1.63 -13.73
C ARG A 363 16.65 0.68 -12.66
N ASN A 364 16.19 -0.51 -13.07
CA ASN A 364 15.71 -1.51 -12.12
C ASN A 364 16.85 -2.00 -11.20
N ALA A 365 18.04 -2.26 -11.76
CA ALA A 365 19.21 -2.70 -11.01
C ALA A 365 19.69 -1.65 -10.00
N VAL A 366 19.79 -0.38 -10.40
CA VAL A 366 20.13 0.73 -9.49
C VAL A 366 19.06 0.87 -8.41
N SER A 367 17.77 0.91 -8.79
CA SER A 367 16.66 1.04 -7.85
C SER A 367 16.65 -0.07 -6.80
N ALA A 368 16.91 -1.31 -7.22
CA ALA A 368 17.03 -2.45 -6.31
C ALA A 368 18.24 -2.31 -5.39
N ALA A 369 19.40 -1.88 -5.91
CA ALA A 369 20.63 -1.71 -5.12
C ALA A 369 20.51 -0.64 -4.03
N ILE A 370 19.75 0.44 -4.29
CA ILE A 370 19.65 1.60 -3.39
C ILE A 370 18.38 1.63 -2.56
N VAL A 371 17.49 0.63 -2.69
CA VAL A 371 16.15 0.62 -2.08
C VAL A 371 16.18 1.01 -0.59
N ASP A 372 17.14 0.46 0.15
CA ASP A 372 17.34 0.61 1.59
C ASP A 372 18.15 1.86 2.01
N ARG A 373 18.54 2.67 1.03
CA ARG A 373 19.35 3.90 1.18
C ARG A 373 18.61 5.15 0.71
N THR A 374 17.37 4.99 0.30
CA THR A 374 16.48 6.11 -0.01
C THR A 374 16.02 6.81 1.27
N TRP A 375 15.68 8.10 1.18
CA TRP A 375 15.07 8.85 2.28
C TRP A 375 13.85 8.13 2.89
N ILE A 376 13.08 7.44 2.04
CA ILE A 376 11.94 6.62 2.44
C ILE A 376 12.39 5.48 3.37
N ALA A 377 13.47 4.78 3.00
CA ALA A 377 14.03 3.72 3.83
C ALA A 377 14.59 4.25 5.16
N GLU A 378 15.18 5.44 5.18
CA GLU A 378 15.59 6.11 6.41
C GLU A 378 14.39 6.40 7.33
N GLN A 379 13.29 6.89 6.77
CA GLN A 379 12.05 7.10 7.53
C GLN A 379 11.46 5.81 8.10
N ARG A 380 11.60 4.69 7.38
CA ARG A 380 11.17 3.36 7.87
C ARG A 380 12.04 2.86 9.02
N ARG A 381 13.33 3.22 9.07
CA ARG A 381 14.29 2.81 10.12
C ARG A 381 14.24 3.69 11.37
N ALA A 382 13.87 4.96 11.23
CA ALA A 382 13.79 5.91 12.34
C ALA A 382 12.56 5.71 13.25
N ARG A 383 11.76 4.65 13.02
CA ARG A 383 10.54 4.29 13.75
C ARG A 383 10.68 2.87 14.25
#